data_AF-A0A968MGK6-F1
#
_entry.id   AF-A0A968MGK6-F1
#
_cell.length_a   1.000
_cell.length_b   1.000
_cell.length_c   1.000
_cell.angle_alpha   90.00
_cell.angle_beta   90.00
_cell.angle_gamma   90.00
#
_symmetry.space_group_name_H-M   'P 1'
#
loop_
_entity.id
_entity.type
_entity.pdbx_description
1 polymer ?
#
loop_
_entity_poly.entity_id
_entity_poly.type
_entity_poly.pdbx_seq_one_letter_code
_entity_poly.pdbx_strand_id
1 'polypeptide(L)'
;MGQKRILVTVPGENARGGINTYYRATKPFYKNNMVYIIRGSRNYPEHSSLLIQFTRLVFDFLFFGFNVFFTRKNLVHINMSLDKRGFFRDTCYVFASVISGSRTLVFFHGWDKDYEKLLNPVYTAIPVCLWESRWFYCFIYGV
;
A
#
# COMPACT_ATOMS: atom_id res chain seq x y z
N MET A 1 2.75 -10.26 26.23
CA MET A 1 2.35 -9.27 25.21
C MET A 1 2.20 -9.99 23.87
N GLY A 2 1.02 -9.94 23.24
CA GLY A 2 0.78 -10.65 21.97
C GLY A 2 1.73 -10.16 20.86
N GLN A 3 2.20 -11.09 20.03
CA GLN A 3 3.11 -10.81 18.93
C GLN A 3 2.45 -9.80 17.96
N LYS A 4 3.06 -8.62 17.77
CA LYS A 4 2.52 -7.57 16.89
C LYS A 4 2.55 -8.07 15.45
N ARG A 5 1.37 -8.29 14.87
CA ARG A 5 1.22 -8.72 13.47
C ARG A 5 1.14 -7.49 12.57
N ILE A 6 2.00 -7.44 11.56
CA ILE A 6 2.12 -6.35 10.60
C ILE A 6 1.46 -6.80 9.29
N LEU A 7 0.50 -6.05 8.80
CA LEU A 7 -0.08 -6.27 7.47
C LEU A 7 0.73 -5.47 6.46
N VAL A 8 1.26 -6.06 5.40
CA VAL A 8 2.10 -5.36 4.41
C VAL A 8 1.49 -5.54 3.02
N THR A 9 1.20 -4.45 2.31
CA THR A 9 0.79 -4.55 0.90
C THR A 9 2.02 -4.71 0.01
N VAL A 10 2.03 -5.71 -0.86
CA VAL A 10 3.18 -6.02 -1.73
C VAL A 10 2.70 -6.26 -3.18
N PRO A 11 3.51 -5.95 -4.19
CA PRO A 11 3.22 -6.37 -5.55
C PRO A 11 3.34 -7.90 -5.68
N GLY A 12 2.87 -8.46 -6.81
CA GLY A 12 3.11 -9.88 -7.10
C GLY A 12 4.60 -10.18 -7.24
N GLU A 13 5.00 -11.42 -6.94
CA GLU A 13 6.42 -11.81 -6.93
C GLU A 13 7.11 -11.61 -8.29
N ASN A 14 6.37 -11.80 -9.39
CA ASN A 14 6.86 -11.62 -10.76
C ASN A 14 6.71 -10.18 -11.28
N ALA A 15 6.09 -9.28 -10.51
CA ALA A 15 5.88 -7.90 -10.94
C ALA A 15 7.20 -7.12 -10.89
N ARG A 16 7.54 -6.41 -11.96
CA ARG A 16 8.73 -5.54 -11.98
C ARG A 16 8.42 -4.17 -11.37
N GLY A 17 9.42 -3.54 -10.75
CA GLY A 17 9.34 -2.16 -10.24
C GLY A 17 10.04 -1.93 -8.89
N GLY A 18 10.18 -0.67 -8.50
CA GLY A 18 10.92 -0.25 -7.30
C GLY A 18 10.45 -0.93 -6.01
N ILE A 19 9.14 -1.09 -5.84
CA ILE A 19 8.56 -1.76 -4.66
C ILE A 19 8.99 -3.23 -4.58
N ASN A 20 8.98 -3.97 -5.70
CA ASN A 20 9.37 -5.38 -5.69
C ASN A 20 10.88 -5.51 -5.49
N THR A 21 11.69 -4.61 -6.06
CA THR A 21 13.15 -4.59 -5.83
C THR A 21 13.47 -4.36 -4.35
N TYR A 22 12.88 -3.33 -3.74
CA TYR A 22 13.02 -3.06 -2.30
C TYR A 22 12.57 -4.27 -1.48
N TYR A 23 11.41 -4.82 -1.80
CA TYR A 23 10.85 -5.91 -1.04
C TYR A 23 11.68 -7.20 -1.17
N ARG A 24 12.19 -7.55 -2.35
CA ARG A 24 13.09 -8.70 -2.51
C ARG A 24 14.38 -8.55 -1.72
N ALA A 25 14.94 -7.34 -1.65
CA ALA A 25 16.14 -7.06 -0.88
C ALA A 25 15.88 -7.12 0.65
N THR A 26 14.70 -6.69 1.10
CA THR A 26 14.38 -6.56 2.54
C THR A 26 13.64 -7.76 3.12
N LYS A 27 12.94 -8.57 2.30
CA LYS A 27 12.17 -9.76 2.71
C LYS A 27 12.95 -10.71 3.63
N PRO A 28 14.24 -11.02 3.38
CA PRO A 28 15.02 -11.90 4.25
C PRO A 28 15.24 -11.37 5.67
N PHE A 29 15.14 -10.05 5.87
CA PHE A 29 15.38 -9.41 7.16
C PHE A 29 14.10 -9.26 8.00
N TYR A 30 12.94 -9.59 7.43
CA TYR A 30 11.68 -9.49 8.15
C TYR A 30 11.43 -10.71 9.04
N LYS A 31 11.00 -10.45 10.29
CA LYS A 31 10.61 -11.49 11.26
C LYS A 31 9.26 -12.12 10.89
N ASN A 32 8.96 -13.30 11.45
CA ASN A 32 7.77 -14.15 11.19
C ASN A 32 6.38 -13.52 11.48
N ASN A 33 6.29 -12.21 11.72
CA ASN A 33 5.05 -11.55 12.18
C ASN A 33 4.33 -10.79 11.07
N MET A 34 4.79 -10.94 9.82
CA MET A 34 4.26 -10.16 8.70
C MET A 34 3.28 -10.99 7.89
N VAL A 35 2.15 -10.36 7.56
CA VAL A 35 1.13 -10.91 6.67
C VAL A 35 1.14 -10.09 5.40
N TYR A 36 1.41 -10.76 4.29
CA TYR A 36 1.53 -10.12 2.99
C TYR A 36 0.20 -10.11 2.26
N ILE A 37 -0.25 -8.92 1.89
CA ILE A 37 -1.39 -8.71 1.01
C ILE A 37 -0.85 -8.38 -0.36
N ILE A 38 -0.90 -9.37 -1.25
CA ILE A 38 -0.48 -9.15 -2.62
C ILE A 38 -1.55 -8.33 -3.33
N ARG A 39 -1.16 -7.25 -4.00
CA ARG A 39 -2.07 -6.32 -4.69
C ARG A 39 -1.69 -6.07 -6.14
N GLY A 40 -2.69 -5.82 -6.98
CA GLY A 40 -2.52 -5.36 -8.36
C GLY A 40 -2.02 -6.45 -9.31
N SER A 41 -1.33 -6.05 -10.40
CA SER A 41 -0.84 -7.02 -11.37
C SER A 41 0.20 -7.94 -10.75
N ARG A 42 0.05 -9.25 -11.01
CA ARG A 42 0.97 -10.27 -10.50
C ARG A 42 2.21 -10.45 -11.37
N ASN A 43 2.11 -10.08 -12.65
CA ASN A 43 3.15 -10.24 -13.68
C ASN A 43 3.46 -8.91 -14.41
N TYR A 44 3.31 -7.76 -13.75
CA TYR A 44 3.59 -6.46 -14.38
C TYR A 44 4.97 -6.45 -15.09
N PRO A 45 5.08 -5.99 -16.35
CA PRO A 45 4.12 -5.19 -17.11
C PRO A 45 3.08 -5.97 -17.93
N GLU A 46 3.03 -7.31 -17.84
CA GLU A 46 2.02 -8.07 -18.56
C GLU A 46 0.62 -7.74 -18.05
N HIS A 47 -0.28 -7.45 -18.99
CA HIS A 47 -1.64 -7.07 -18.72
C HIS A 47 -2.59 -8.22 -19.05
N SER A 48 -3.32 -8.69 -18.04
CA SER A 48 -4.48 -9.55 -18.24
C SER A 48 -5.65 -8.73 -18.80
N SER A 49 -6.72 -9.41 -19.24
CA SER A 49 -7.95 -8.73 -19.68
C SER A 49 -8.50 -7.77 -18.60
N LEU A 50 -9.22 -6.73 -19.03
CA LEU A 50 -9.78 -5.71 -18.13
C LEU A 50 -10.69 -6.31 -17.05
N LEU A 51 -11.50 -7.31 -17.40
CA LEU A 51 -12.35 -8.05 -16.46
C LEU A 51 -11.53 -8.75 -15.36
N ILE A 52 -10.40 -9.37 -15.72
CA ILE A 52 -9.51 -10.02 -14.74
C ILE A 52 -8.86 -8.97 -13.83
N GLN A 53 -8.48 -7.81 -14.38
CA GLN A 53 -7.90 -6.73 -13.57
C GLN A 53 -8.92 -6.15 -12.59
N PHE A 54 -10.15 -5.93 -13.04
CA PHE A 54 -11.22 -5.40 -12.20
C PHE A 54 -11.63 -6.39 -11.10
N THR A 55 -11.89 -7.65 -11.45
CA THR A 55 -12.24 -8.68 -10.45
C THR A 55 -11.11 -8.84 -9.42
N ARG A 56 -9.85 -8.87 -9.86
CA ARG A 56 -8.69 -8.91 -8.96
C ARG A 56 -8.65 -7.71 -8.03
N LEU A 57 -8.88 -6.50 -8.53
CA LEU A 57 -8.91 -5.30 -7.70
C LEU A 57 -9.96 -5.44 -6.59
N VAL A 58 -11.18 -5.88 -6.94
CA VAL A 58 -12.26 -6.11 -5.98
C VAL A 58 -11.85 -7.15 -4.93
N PHE A 59 -11.33 -8.30 -5.35
CA PHE A 59 -10.89 -9.34 -4.41
C PHE A 59 -9.72 -8.90 -3.52
N ASP A 60 -8.73 -8.19 -4.07
CA ASP A 60 -7.61 -7.65 -3.30
C ASP A 60 -8.12 -6.67 -2.22
N PHE A 61 -9.12 -5.82 -2.54
CA PHE A 61 -9.75 -4.93 -1.57
C PHE A 61 -10.57 -5.66 -0.51
N LEU A 62 -11.41 -6.61 -0.91
CA LEU A 62 -12.21 -7.39 0.05
C LEU A 62 -11.31 -8.18 1.00
N PHE A 63 -10.24 -8.80 0.48
CA PHE A 63 -9.28 -9.53 1.29
C PHE A 63 -8.49 -8.62 2.23
N PHE A 64 -8.06 -7.45 1.75
CA PHE A 64 -7.44 -6.44 2.60
C PHE A 64 -8.38 -5.97 3.70
N GLY A 65 -9.61 -5.59 3.35
CA GLY A 65 -10.63 -5.14 4.29
C GLY A 65 -10.92 -6.21 5.35
N PHE A 66 -11.10 -7.47 4.95
CA PHE A 66 -11.29 -8.56 5.88
C PHE A 66 -10.14 -8.66 6.90
N ASN A 67 -8.89 -8.59 6.43
CA ASN A 67 -7.74 -8.62 7.33
C ASN A 67 -7.68 -7.39 8.24
N VAL A 68 -7.94 -6.21 7.71
CA VAL A 68 -7.82 -4.96 8.47
C VAL A 68 -8.91 -4.83 9.55
N PHE A 69 -10.16 -5.20 9.25
CA PHE A 69 -11.28 -5.04 10.19
C PHE A 69 -11.44 -6.20 11.17
N PHE A 70 -11.16 -7.45 10.74
CA PHE A 70 -11.46 -8.63 11.57
C PHE A 70 -10.23 -9.27 12.21
N THR A 71 -9.02 -8.94 11.73
CA THR A 71 -7.81 -9.42 12.37
C THR A 71 -7.20 -8.26 13.17
N ARG A 72 -7.01 -8.44 14.47
CA ARG A 72 -6.41 -7.44 15.38
C ARG A 72 -4.94 -7.16 14.99
N LYS A 73 -4.72 -6.46 13.88
CA LYS A 73 -3.39 -6.06 13.41
C LYS A 73 -3.03 -4.74 14.05
N ASN A 74 -1.77 -4.63 14.45
CA ASN A 74 -1.30 -3.47 15.20
C ASN A 74 -0.65 -2.42 14.30
N LEU A 75 -0.30 -2.79 13.07
CA LEU A 75 0.34 -1.96 12.06
C LEU A 75 -0.02 -2.46 10.66
N VAL A 76 -0.41 -1.54 9.78
CA VAL A 76 -0.63 -1.73 8.36
C VAL A 76 0.44 -0.92 7.62
N HIS A 77 1.26 -1.58 6.83
CA HIS A 77 2.31 -0.99 6.01
C HIS A 77 1.88 -1.04 4.54
N ILE A 78 1.68 0.14 3.95
CA ILE A 78 1.19 0.30 2.58
C ILE A 78 2.33 0.81 1.71
N ASN A 79 2.73 0.00 0.72
CA ASN A 79 3.72 0.41 -0.27
C ASN A 79 3.03 1.09 -1.45
N MET A 80 3.17 2.42 -1.49
CA MET A 80 2.56 3.31 -2.47
C MET A 80 3.54 3.75 -3.55
N SER A 81 3.03 3.95 -4.75
CA SER A 81 3.72 4.66 -5.83
C SER A 81 2.98 5.96 -6.13
N LEU A 82 3.73 7.05 -6.31
CA LEU A 82 3.19 8.34 -6.70
C LEU A 82 3.01 8.40 -8.21
N ASP A 83 2.13 7.57 -8.75
CA ASP A 83 1.71 7.58 -10.14
C ASP A 83 0.18 7.61 -10.22
N LYS A 84 -0.37 8.08 -11.34
CA LYS A 84 -1.82 8.31 -11.49
C LYS A 84 -2.70 7.10 -11.13
N ARG A 85 -2.26 5.88 -11.46
CA ARG A 85 -3.05 4.66 -11.22
C ARG A 85 -2.76 4.09 -9.83
N GLY A 86 -1.49 4.05 -9.43
CA GLY A 86 -1.04 3.54 -8.15
C GLY A 86 -1.58 4.36 -6.98
N PHE A 87 -1.52 5.69 -7.08
CA PHE A 87 -1.92 6.60 -6.01
C PHE A 87 -3.39 6.43 -5.63
N PHE A 88 -4.32 6.45 -6.60
CA PHE A 88 -5.74 6.32 -6.31
C PHE A 88 -6.07 4.97 -5.68
N ARG A 89 -5.53 3.88 -6.24
CA ARG A 89 -5.67 2.53 -5.67
C ARG A 89 -5.13 2.46 -4.25
N ASP A 90 -3.92 2.95 -4.03
CA ASP A 90 -3.23 2.81 -2.75
C ASP A 90 -3.86 3.69 -1.67
N THR A 91 -4.42 4.84 -2.06
CA THR A 91 -5.21 5.71 -1.19
C THR A 91 -6.43 4.99 -0.62
N CYS A 92 -7.12 4.14 -1.40
CA CYS A 92 -8.23 3.35 -0.87
C CYS A 92 -7.78 2.35 0.23
N TYR A 93 -6.60 1.74 0.11
CA TYR A 93 -6.04 0.89 1.18
C TYR A 93 -5.71 1.72 2.43
N VAL A 94 -5.19 2.93 2.25
CA VAL A 94 -4.90 3.87 3.34
C VAL A 94 -6.19 4.22 4.09
N PHE A 95 -7.24 4.64 3.38
CA PHE A 95 -8.52 4.96 4.01
C PHE A 95 -9.10 3.77 4.78
N ALA A 96 -9.13 2.57 4.19
CA ALA A 96 -9.63 1.39 4.89
C ALA A 96 -8.82 1.08 6.17
N SER A 97 -7.49 1.22 6.13
CA SER A 97 -6.63 1.04 7.31
C SER A 97 -6.89 2.07 8.41
N VAL A 98 -7.11 3.32 8.06
CA VAL A 98 -7.35 4.42 9.00
C VAL A 98 -8.73 4.29 9.65
N ILE A 99 -9.76 3.99 8.85
CA ILE A 99 -11.13 3.78 9.35
C ILE A 99 -11.21 2.59 10.32
N SER A 100 -10.37 1.58 10.13
CA SER A 100 -10.28 0.46 11.09
C SER A 100 -9.60 0.79 12.43
N GLY A 101 -9.00 1.99 12.56
CA GLY A 101 -8.21 2.37 13.73
C GLY A 101 -6.83 1.71 13.80
N SER A 102 -6.32 1.17 12.69
CA SER A 102 -4.97 0.60 12.63
C SER A 102 -3.90 1.70 12.62
N ARG A 103 -2.70 1.41 13.16
CA ARG A 103 -1.50 2.22 12.82
C ARG A 103 -1.19 2.01 11.36
N THR A 104 -1.05 3.06 10.58
CA THR A 104 -0.79 3.00 9.15
C THR A 104 0.55 3.67 8.83
N LEU A 105 1.45 2.87 8.26
CA LEU A 105 2.72 3.31 7.70
C LEU A 105 2.58 3.32 6.17
N VAL A 106 2.76 4.47 5.54
CA VAL A 106 2.78 4.60 4.09
C VAL A 106 4.21 4.81 3.63
N PHE A 107 4.66 3.98 2.70
CA PHE A 107 5.99 4.06 2.15
C PHE A 107 5.96 4.30 0.65
N PHE A 108 6.54 5.42 0.21
CA PHE A 108 6.59 5.83 -1.19
C PHE A 108 7.87 5.31 -1.86
N HIS A 109 7.71 4.52 -2.92
CA HIS A 109 8.83 3.89 -3.67
C HIS A 109 9.09 4.51 -5.04
N GLY A 110 8.24 5.41 -5.51
CA GLY A 110 8.36 6.05 -6.80
C GLY A 110 7.69 7.42 -6.75
N TRP A 111 8.34 8.41 -7.36
CA TRP A 111 7.93 9.80 -7.32
C TRP A 111 7.85 10.35 -8.75
N ASP A 112 6.64 10.40 -9.31
CA ASP A 112 6.39 11.06 -10.59
C ASP A 112 6.20 12.57 -10.35
N LYS A 113 7.18 13.37 -10.74
CA LYS A 113 7.18 14.84 -10.57
C LYS A 113 6.07 15.53 -11.36
N ASP A 114 5.62 14.94 -12.47
CA ASP A 114 4.55 15.54 -13.27
C ASP A 114 3.18 15.21 -12.66
N TYR A 115 3.04 14.01 -12.10
CA TYR A 115 1.85 13.68 -11.32
C TYR A 115 1.77 14.46 -9.99
N GLU A 116 2.92 14.74 -9.36
CA GLU A 116 2.99 15.62 -8.19
C GLU A 116 2.41 17.02 -8.48
N LYS A 117 2.83 17.64 -9.59
CA LYS A 117 2.32 18.96 -10.00
C LYS A 117 0.80 18.94 -10.23
N LEU A 118 0.27 17.85 -10.77
CA LEU A 118 -1.17 17.66 -10.99
C LEU A 118 -1.95 17.56 -9.67
N LEU A 119 -1.34 16.97 -8.64
CA LEU A 119 -1.95 16.71 -7.34
C LEU A 119 -1.79 17.87 -6.33
N ASN A 120 -1.08 18.95 -6.68
CA ASN A 120 -0.72 20.06 -5.79
C ASN A 120 -1.87 20.63 -4.90
N PRO A 121 -3.15 20.75 -5.34
CA PRO A 121 -4.23 21.16 -4.44
C PRO A 121 -4.87 20.02 -3.61
N VAL A 122 -4.57 18.75 -3.88
CA VAL A 122 -5.15 17.56 -3.20
C VAL A 122 -4.22 16.98 -2.13
N TYR A 123 -2.89 17.16 -2.27
CA TYR A 123 -1.91 16.78 -1.23
C TYR A 123 -2.05 17.55 0.08
N THR A 124 -2.65 18.73 0.06
CA THR A 124 -2.95 19.48 1.28
C THR A 124 -4.18 18.96 2.01
N ALA A 125 -4.99 18.06 1.42
CA ALA A 125 -6.19 17.53 2.08
C ALA A 125 -5.99 16.11 2.63
N ILE A 126 -5.47 15.19 1.81
CA ILE A 126 -5.41 13.76 2.21
C ILE A 126 -4.29 13.51 3.23
N PRO A 127 -3.03 13.91 2.98
CA PRO A 127 -2.00 13.94 4.02
C PRO A 127 -2.42 14.74 5.25
N VAL A 128 -3.09 15.88 5.15
CA VAL A 128 -3.44 16.70 6.33
C VAL A 128 -4.51 16.06 7.20
N CYS A 129 -5.61 15.55 6.61
CA CYS A 129 -6.62 14.81 7.37
C CYS A 129 -6.07 13.52 8.00
N LEU A 130 -5.04 12.92 7.39
CA LEU A 130 -4.39 11.72 7.91
C LEU A 130 -3.23 12.02 8.87
N TRP A 131 -2.53 13.14 8.72
CA TRP A 131 -1.42 13.61 9.55
C TRP A 131 -1.89 14.02 10.94
N GLU A 132 -3.11 14.53 11.06
CA GLU A 132 -3.73 14.78 12.37
C GLU A 132 -4.19 13.51 13.08
N SER A 133 -4.28 12.38 12.36
CA SER A 133 -4.46 11.09 13.01
C SER A 133 -3.14 10.67 13.67
N ARG A 134 -3.17 10.33 14.96
CA ARG A 134 -2.05 9.77 15.75
C ARG A 134 -1.42 8.48 15.20
N TRP A 135 -1.81 8.07 14.00
CA TRP A 135 -1.69 6.73 13.46
C TRP A 135 -1.06 6.71 12.06
N PHE A 136 -0.67 7.87 11.49
CA PHE A 136 -0.11 7.96 10.14
C PHE A 136 1.39 8.29 10.15
N TYR A 137 2.20 7.47 9.48
CA TYR A 137 3.63 7.71 9.27
C TYR A 137 3.93 7.64 7.77
N CYS A 138 4.56 8.68 7.23
CA CYS A 138 4.93 8.77 5.82
C CYS A 138 6.46 8.73 5.68
N PHE A 139 6.97 7.82 4.87
CA PHE A 139 8.37 7.80 4.45
C PHE A 139 8.46 8.04 2.94
N ILE A 140 9.24 9.04 2.56
CA ILE A 140 9.54 9.38 1.17
C ILE A 140 11.01 9.02 0.94
N TYR A 141 11.27 8.06 0.05
CA TYR A 141 12.62 7.77 -0.40
C TYR A 141 12.88 8.61 -1.66
N GLY A 142 13.71 9.64 -1.53
CA GLY A 142 14.22 10.39 -2.68
C GLY A 142 15.38 9.62 -3.30
N VAL A 143 15.30 9.40 -4.62
CA VAL A 143 16.47 9.06 -5.45
C VAL A 143 16.79 10.27 -6.29
#